data_AF-A0A970DRP2-F1
#
_entry.id   AF-A0A970DRP2-F1
#
_cell.length_a   1.000
_cell.length_b   1.000
_cell.length_c   1.000
_cell.angle_alpha   90.00
_cell.angle_beta   90.00
_cell.angle_gamma   90.00
#
_symmetry.space_group_name_H-M   'P 1'
#
loop_
_entity.id
_entity.type
_entity.pdbx_description
1 polymer ?
#
loop_
_entity_poly.entity_id
_entity_poly.type
_entity_poly.pdbx_seq_one_letter_code
_entity_poly.pdbx_strand_id
1 'polypeptide(L)'
;MIFNYTGKTLKPEEAKRINALSLAFIGDAVFEVMVREYLILNNLDFSAHKLHLKAVSYVKANSQRAFIRQLEKHLTEDELYIYKKGRNTKSATIPKNATVSDYRAATGFESLIGYLYITGQSQRIQLIMDIIFDENKPSEE
;
A
#
# COMPACT_ATOMS: atom_id res chain seq x y z
N MET A 1 -0.50 -0.60 16.40
CA MET A 1 0.96 -0.33 16.28
C MET A 1 1.51 -1.32 15.27
N ILE A 2 2.10 -0.85 14.17
CA ILE A 2 2.71 -1.76 13.18
C ILE A 2 4.04 -2.26 13.74
N PHE A 3 4.25 -3.58 13.72
CA PHE A 3 5.40 -4.24 14.32
C PHE A 3 6.72 -3.85 13.62
N ASN A 4 7.66 -3.25 14.35
CA ASN A 4 9.02 -2.98 13.86
C ASN A 4 10.01 -3.93 14.54
N TYR A 5 10.25 -5.08 13.91
CA TYR A 5 11.13 -6.13 14.44
C TYR A 5 12.56 -5.64 14.73
N THR A 6 13.10 -4.76 13.87
CA THR A 6 14.49 -4.33 13.97
C THR A 6 14.74 -3.27 15.03
N GLY A 7 13.68 -2.63 15.54
CA GLY A 7 13.75 -1.45 16.40
C GLY A 7 14.36 -0.21 15.73
N LYS A 8 14.62 -0.25 14.41
CA LYS A 8 15.26 0.84 13.66
C LYS A 8 14.25 1.54 12.76
N THR A 9 14.37 2.85 12.65
CA THR A 9 13.63 3.69 11.71
C THR A 9 14.60 4.65 11.03
N LEU A 10 14.24 5.09 9.83
CA LEU A 10 15.00 6.10 9.09
C LEU A 10 14.35 7.47 9.26
N LYS A 11 15.17 8.52 9.17
CA LYS A 11 14.62 9.88 9.01
C LYS A 11 13.98 10.00 7.63
N PRO A 12 12.91 10.82 7.49
CA PRO A 12 12.28 11.12 6.19
C PRO A 12 13.27 11.41 5.06
N GLU A 13 14.28 12.24 5.31
CA GLU A 13 15.29 12.63 4.32
C GLU A 13 16.22 11.49 3.88
N GLU A 14 16.48 10.54 4.76
CA GLU A 14 17.28 9.34 4.45
C GLU A 14 16.45 8.36 3.63
N ALA A 15 15.19 8.14 4.04
CA ALA A 15 14.25 7.26 3.35
C ALA A 15 13.94 7.76 1.92
N LYS A 16 13.85 9.08 1.69
CA LYS A 16 13.68 9.68 0.36
C LYS A 16 14.77 9.29 -0.64
N ARG A 17 15.99 8.95 -0.17
CA ARG A 17 17.12 8.56 -1.02
C ARG A 17 17.07 7.09 -1.45
N ILE A 18 16.31 6.25 -0.75
CA ILE A 18 16.18 4.82 -1.06
C ILE A 18 15.52 4.64 -2.44
N ASN A 19 15.98 3.62 -3.18
CA ASN A 19 15.40 3.26 -4.46
C ASN A 19 13.90 2.93 -4.30
N ALA A 20 13.07 3.42 -5.21
CA ALA A 20 11.62 3.25 -5.07
C ALA A 20 11.18 1.79 -5.16
N LEU A 21 11.85 0.94 -5.95
CA LEU A 21 11.55 -0.50 -5.97
C LEU A 21 11.90 -1.17 -4.63
N SER A 22 12.93 -0.70 -3.93
CA SER A 22 13.25 -1.18 -2.58
C SER A 22 12.20 -0.76 -1.55
N LEU A 23 11.63 0.45 -1.70
CA LEU A 23 10.49 0.88 -0.88
C LEU A 23 9.24 0.06 -1.21
N ALA A 24 8.94 -0.13 -2.50
CA ALA A 24 7.82 -0.93 -2.94
C ALA A 24 7.92 -2.38 -2.46
N PHE A 25 9.13 -2.96 -2.48
CA PHE A 25 9.38 -4.32 -2.00
C PHE A 25 8.90 -4.56 -0.57
N ILE A 26 9.21 -3.65 0.37
CA ILE A 26 8.71 -3.78 1.75
C ILE A 26 7.25 -3.31 1.87
N GLY A 27 6.86 -2.29 1.11
CA GLY A 27 5.51 -1.74 1.14
C GLY A 27 4.44 -2.71 0.67
N ASP A 28 4.72 -3.52 -0.35
CA ASP A 28 3.86 -4.61 -0.83
C ASP A 28 3.57 -5.61 0.30
N ALA A 29 4.60 -6.11 0.96
CA ALA A 29 4.46 -7.04 2.09
C ALA A 29 3.68 -6.43 3.27
N VAL A 30 3.96 -5.15 3.60
CA VAL A 30 3.26 -4.44 4.68
C VAL A 30 1.78 -4.25 4.34
N PHE A 31 1.46 -3.85 3.12
CA PHE A 31 0.08 -3.70 2.66
C PHE A 31 -0.68 -5.04 2.67
N GLU A 32 -0.06 -6.11 2.17
CA GLU A 32 -0.63 -7.47 2.18
C GLU A 32 -1.01 -7.91 3.62
N VAL A 33 -0.13 -7.69 4.60
CA VAL A 33 -0.41 -8.02 6.00
C VAL A 33 -1.61 -7.22 6.52
N MET A 34 -1.65 -5.91 6.27
CA MET A 34 -2.76 -5.07 6.75
C MET A 34 -4.10 -5.43 6.11
N VAL A 35 -4.10 -5.78 4.81
CA VAL A 35 -5.30 -6.27 4.12
C VAL A 35 -5.77 -7.59 4.74
N ARG A 36 -4.86 -8.53 5.00
CA ARG A 36 -5.21 -9.82 5.61
C ARG A 36 -5.69 -9.66 7.04
N GLU A 37 -5.05 -8.79 7.83
CA GLU A 37 -5.47 -8.43 9.19
C GLU A 37 -6.90 -7.87 9.18
N TYR A 38 -7.16 -6.86 8.34
CA TYR A 38 -8.50 -6.29 8.17
C TYR A 38 -9.55 -7.36 7.82
N LEU A 39 -9.26 -8.23 6.85
CA LEU A 39 -10.19 -9.26 6.41
C LEU A 39 -10.49 -10.28 7.51
N ILE A 40 -9.47 -10.77 8.20
CA ILE A 40 -9.62 -11.77 9.28
C ILE A 40 -10.41 -11.17 10.44
N LEU A 41 -10.05 -9.97 10.89
CA LEU A 41 -10.67 -9.36 12.07
C LEU A 41 -12.12 -8.93 11.84
N ASN A 42 -12.50 -8.62 10.60
CA ASN A 42 -13.87 -8.19 10.26
C ASN A 42 -14.74 -9.31 9.66
N ASN A 43 -14.20 -10.50 9.39
CA ASN A 43 -14.95 -11.61 8.75
C ASN A 43 -14.55 -12.96 9.36
N LEU A 44 -14.89 -13.17 10.64
CA LEU A 44 -14.48 -14.35 11.42
C LEU A 44 -15.03 -15.68 10.87
N ASP A 45 -16.08 -15.65 10.07
CA ASP A 45 -16.74 -16.81 9.45
C ASP A 45 -16.15 -17.19 8.09
N PHE A 46 -15.26 -16.38 7.50
CA PHE A 46 -14.74 -16.65 6.17
C PHE A 46 -13.74 -17.81 6.18
N SER A 47 -13.90 -18.71 5.21
CA SER A 47 -12.89 -19.75 4.95
C SER A 47 -11.58 -19.16 4.43
N ALA A 48 -10.48 -19.89 4.60
CA ALA A 48 -9.16 -19.48 4.07
C ALA A 48 -9.19 -19.18 2.56
N HIS A 49 -9.98 -19.95 1.79
CA HIS A 49 -10.14 -19.71 0.36
C HIS A 49 -10.85 -18.37 0.07
N LYS A 50 -11.94 -18.08 0.80
CA LYS A 50 -12.67 -16.81 0.66
C LYS A 50 -11.81 -15.61 1.06
N LEU A 51 -11.03 -15.73 2.14
CA LEU A 51 -10.05 -14.73 2.57
C LEU A 51 -9.00 -14.48 1.48
N HIS A 52 -8.43 -15.53 0.88
CA HIS A 52 -7.46 -15.40 -0.21
C HIS A 52 -8.05 -14.64 -1.41
N LEU A 53 -9.23 -15.03 -1.88
CA LEU A 53 -9.90 -14.36 -3.01
C LEU A 53 -10.17 -12.88 -2.71
N LYS A 54 -10.61 -12.55 -1.49
CA LYS A 54 -10.82 -11.17 -1.07
C LYS A 54 -9.50 -10.40 -0.99
N ALA A 55 -8.46 -10.96 -0.39
CA ALA A 55 -7.14 -10.31 -0.31
C ALA A 55 -6.61 -9.97 -1.71
N VAL A 56 -6.63 -10.92 -2.65
CA VAL A 56 -6.25 -10.71 -4.06
C VAL A 56 -7.02 -9.55 -4.69
N SER A 57 -8.29 -9.38 -4.35
CA SER A 57 -9.11 -8.28 -4.88
C SER A 57 -8.67 -6.90 -4.39
N TYR A 58 -8.03 -6.79 -3.21
CA TYR A 58 -7.45 -5.54 -2.70
C TYR A 58 -6.04 -5.29 -3.24
N VAL A 59 -5.21 -6.33 -3.29
CA VAL A 59 -3.77 -6.15 -3.58
C VAL A 59 -3.42 -6.14 -5.06
N LYS A 60 -4.36 -6.46 -5.95
CA LYS A 60 -4.14 -6.33 -7.41
C LYS A 60 -3.88 -4.87 -7.82
N ALA A 61 -3.02 -4.69 -8.83
CA ALA A 61 -2.56 -3.37 -9.27
C ALA A 61 -3.69 -2.37 -9.62
N ASN A 62 -4.79 -2.85 -10.21
CA ASN A 62 -5.93 -1.99 -10.54
C ASN A 62 -6.59 -1.40 -9.27
N SER A 63 -6.76 -2.22 -8.23
CA SER A 63 -7.31 -1.77 -6.95
C SER A 63 -6.38 -0.77 -6.27
N GLN A 64 -5.07 -1.05 -6.24
CA GLN A 64 -4.09 -0.10 -5.70
C GLN A 64 -4.08 1.24 -6.45
N ARG A 65 -4.27 1.22 -7.77
CA ARG A 65 -4.45 2.45 -8.56
C ARG A 65 -5.71 3.22 -8.17
N ALA A 66 -6.82 2.53 -7.86
CA ALA A 66 -8.03 3.18 -7.38
C ALA A 66 -7.78 3.83 -6.02
N PHE A 67 -7.12 3.12 -5.09
CA PHE A 67 -6.78 3.65 -3.76
C PHE A 67 -5.92 4.91 -3.85
N ILE A 68 -4.86 4.92 -4.67
CA ILE A 68 -4.02 6.11 -4.75
C ILE A 68 -4.75 7.32 -5.37
N ARG A 69 -5.69 7.10 -6.29
CA ARG A 69 -6.55 8.19 -6.82
C ARG A 69 -7.43 8.79 -5.74
N GLN A 70 -7.96 7.96 -4.86
CA GLN A 70 -8.75 8.40 -3.70
C GLN A 70 -7.88 9.20 -2.72
N LEU A 71 -6.66 8.74 -2.48
CA LEU A 71 -5.73 9.31 -1.51
C LEU A 71 -5.02 10.59 -2.01
N GLU A 72 -4.95 10.86 -3.32
CA GLU A 72 -4.07 11.88 -3.91
C GLU A 72 -4.25 13.27 -3.27
N LYS A 73 -5.48 13.67 -2.93
CA LYS A 73 -5.80 14.95 -2.26
C LYS A 73 -5.44 14.99 -0.77
N HIS A 74 -5.19 13.84 -0.17
CA HIS A 74 -4.84 13.70 1.24
C HIS A 74 -3.34 13.58 1.47
N LEU A 75 -2.55 13.38 0.42
CA LEU A 75 -1.10 13.21 0.53
C LEU A 75 -0.40 14.54 0.83
N THR A 76 0.61 14.48 1.69
CA THR A 76 1.55 15.58 1.85
C THR A 76 2.46 15.69 0.62
N GLU A 77 3.18 16.81 0.48
CA GLU A 77 4.14 16.99 -0.62
C GLU A 77 5.20 15.89 -0.67
N ASP A 78 5.70 15.47 0.50
CA ASP A 78 6.69 14.42 0.64
C ASP A 78 6.15 13.04 0.23
N GLU A 79 4.93 12.72 0.66
CA GLU A 79 4.27 11.47 0.30
C GLU A 79 3.96 11.42 -1.20
N LEU A 80 3.50 12.54 -1.77
CA LEU A 80 3.25 12.67 -3.20
C LEU A 80 4.55 12.55 -4.01
N TYR A 81 5.65 13.09 -3.50
CA TYR A 81 6.98 12.92 -4.09
C TYR A 81 7.39 11.44 -4.13
N ILE A 82 7.26 10.72 -3.01
CA ILE A 82 7.57 9.28 -2.94
C ILE A 82 6.70 8.48 -3.90
N TYR A 83 5.39 8.74 -3.92
CA TYR A 83 4.46 8.10 -4.85
C TYR A 83 4.90 8.30 -6.30
N LYS A 84 5.16 9.56 -6.70
CA LYS A 84 5.58 9.89 -8.07
C LYS A 84 6.91 9.22 -8.42
N LYS A 85 7.85 9.14 -7.47
CA LYS A 85 9.14 8.46 -7.64
C LYS A 85 8.95 6.98 -7.96
N GLY A 86 8.09 6.27 -7.21
CA GLY A 86 7.75 4.88 -7.50
C GLY A 86 7.03 4.71 -8.83
N ARG A 87 6.01 5.54 -9.10
CA ARG A 87 5.23 5.50 -10.34
C ARG A 87 6.07 5.70 -11.60
N ASN A 88 7.08 6.57 -11.52
CA ASN A 88 7.94 6.87 -12.66
C ASN A 88 9.12 5.90 -12.81
N THR A 89 9.28 4.94 -11.88
CA THR A 89 10.35 3.95 -11.97
C THR A 89 10.06 2.96 -13.10
N LYS A 90 11.08 2.69 -13.93
CA LYS A 90 10.98 1.72 -15.02
C LYS A 90 11.22 0.32 -14.46
N SER A 91 10.23 -0.56 -14.57
CA SER A 91 10.39 -1.98 -14.25
C SER A 91 10.85 -2.75 -15.48
N ALA A 92 11.72 -3.74 -15.28
CA ALA A 92 12.27 -4.56 -16.35
C ALA A 92 11.24 -5.54 -16.93
N THR A 93 10.24 -5.95 -16.13
CA THR A 93 9.17 -6.88 -16.51
C THR A 93 7.83 -6.36 -16.01
N ILE A 94 6.81 -6.45 -16.86
CA ILE A 94 5.43 -6.06 -16.55
C ILE A 94 4.54 -7.29 -16.69
N PRO A 95 3.69 -7.62 -15.70
CA PRO A 95 2.78 -8.75 -15.80
C PRO A 95 1.83 -8.60 -17.00
N LYS A 96 1.60 -9.69 -17.75
CA LYS A 96 0.74 -9.70 -18.96
C LYS A 96 -0.70 -9.23 -18.70
N ASN A 97 -1.18 -9.39 -17.46
CA ASN A 97 -2.58 -9.14 -17.08
C ASN A 97 -2.80 -7.74 -16.44
N ALA A 98 -1.76 -6.91 -16.34
CA ALA A 98 -1.86 -5.55 -15.81
C ALA A 98 -1.51 -4.54 -16.91
N THR A 99 -2.23 -3.41 -16.96
CA THR A 99 -1.79 -2.32 -17.82
C THR A 99 -0.51 -1.72 -17.24
N VAL A 100 0.37 -1.22 -18.11
CA VAL A 100 1.61 -0.53 -17.69
C VAL A 100 1.31 0.61 -16.72
N SER A 101 0.17 1.29 -16.92
CA SER A 101 -0.28 2.40 -16.08
C SER A 101 -0.70 1.94 -14.68
N ASP A 102 -1.48 0.87 -14.59
CA ASP A 102 -1.93 0.31 -13.31
C ASP A 102 -0.74 -0.22 -12.51
N TYR A 103 0.16 -0.94 -13.17
CA TYR A 103 1.35 -1.48 -12.52
C TYR A 103 2.25 -0.37 -11.97
N ARG A 104 2.50 0.70 -12.74
CA ARG A 104 3.26 1.85 -12.26
C ARG A 104 2.56 2.54 -11.09
N ALA A 105 1.24 2.74 -11.16
CA ALA A 105 0.49 3.33 -10.06
C ALA A 105 0.59 2.49 -8.78
N ALA A 106 0.48 1.16 -8.89
CA ALA A 106 0.66 0.22 -7.78
C ALA A 106 2.06 0.31 -7.18
N THR A 107 3.12 0.27 -7.99
CA THR A 107 4.50 0.44 -7.51
C THR A 107 4.69 1.77 -6.79
N GLY A 108 4.06 2.85 -7.26
CA GLY A 108 4.02 4.13 -6.55
C GLY A 108 3.35 4.03 -5.18
N PHE A 109 2.20 3.36 -5.09
CA PHE A 109 1.47 3.16 -3.86
C PHE A 109 2.27 2.30 -2.86
N GLU A 110 2.81 1.17 -3.30
CA GLU A 110 3.69 0.30 -2.50
C GLU A 110 4.91 1.08 -2.00
N SER A 111 5.52 1.94 -2.84
CA SER A 111 6.64 2.79 -2.42
C SER A 111 6.26 3.75 -1.30
N LEU A 112 5.06 4.33 -1.35
CA LEU A 112 4.53 5.20 -0.29
C LEU A 112 4.34 4.44 1.02
N ILE A 113 3.69 3.26 0.98
CA ILE A 113 3.51 2.42 2.18
C ILE A 113 4.86 2.03 2.78
N GLY A 114 5.81 1.61 1.93
CA GLY A 114 7.16 1.25 2.36
C GLY A 114 7.91 2.41 3.02
N TYR A 115 7.83 3.61 2.43
CA TYR A 115 8.40 4.83 3.02
C TYR A 115 7.83 5.14 4.41
N LEU A 116 6.51 5.13 4.56
CA LEU A 116 5.86 5.39 5.84
C LEU A 116 6.24 4.34 6.88
N TYR A 117 6.36 3.08 6.46
CA TYR A 117 6.69 1.96 7.35
C TYR A 117 8.12 2.10 7.91
N ILE A 118 9.11 2.28 7.04
CA ILE A 118 10.52 2.36 7.48
C ILE A 118 10.85 3.65 8.21
N THR A 119 10.01 4.69 8.08
CA THR A 119 10.12 5.93 8.87
C THR A 119 9.31 5.87 10.17
N GLY A 120 8.63 4.75 10.46
CA GLY A 120 7.88 4.54 11.70
C GLY A 120 6.55 5.30 11.77
N GLN A 121 6.03 5.80 10.66
CA GLN A 121 4.81 6.63 10.59
C GLN A 121 3.53 5.78 10.64
N SER A 122 3.41 4.95 11.68
CA SER A 122 2.32 3.97 11.81
C SER A 122 0.93 4.60 11.88
N GLN A 123 0.79 5.76 12.54
CA GLN A 123 -0.50 6.48 12.58
C GLN A 123 -0.92 6.97 11.19
N ARG A 124 0.05 7.38 10.36
CA ARG A 124 -0.22 7.84 9.00
C ARG A 124 -0.64 6.68 8.09
N ILE A 125 0.00 5.52 8.24
CA ILE A 125 -0.43 4.30 7.55
C ILE A 125 -1.85 3.95 7.95
N GLN A 126 -2.17 3.97 9.25
CA GLN A 126 -3.52 3.68 9.74
C GLN A 126 -4.56 4.61 9.07
N LEU A 127 -4.31 5.92 9.04
CA LEU A 127 -5.20 6.87 8.37
C LEU A 127 -5.37 6.57 6.87
N ILE A 128 -4.32 6.15 6.17
CA ILE A 128 -4.41 5.72 4.76
C ILE A 128 -5.30 4.48 4.63
N MET A 129 -5.12 3.48 5.51
CA MET A 129 -5.94 2.27 5.48
C MET A 129 -7.40 2.57 5.81
N ASP A 130 -7.66 3.45 6.77
CA ASP A 130 -9.02 3.87 7.13
C ASP A 130 -9.71 4.54 5.93
N ILE A 131 -9.03 5.45 5.20
CA ILE A 131 -9.58 6.04 3.98
C ILE A 131 -9.89 4.97 2.92
N ILE A 132 -8.97 4.02 2.71
CA ILE A 132 -9.16 2.93 1.74
C ILE A 132 -10.37 2.06 2.12
N PHE A 133 -10.55 1.73 3.40
CA PHE A 133 -11.60 0.80 3.82
C PHE A 133 -12.94 1.47 4.16
N ASP A 134 -12.97 2.76 4.54
CA ASP A 134 -14.21 3.47 4.86
C ASP A 134 -15.09 3.70 3.61
N GLU A 135 -14.50 3.96 2.44
CA GLU A 135 -15.27 4.03 1.17
C GLU A 135 -15.67 2.65 0.62
N ASN A 136 -15.05 1.57 1.12
CA ASN A 136 -15.33 0.19 0.74
C ASN A 136 -16.18 -0.57 1.79
N LYS A 137 -16.69 0.13 2.82
CA LYS A 137 -17.77 -0.40 3.63
C LYS A 137 -18.95 -0.68 2.70
N PRO A 138 -19.54 -1.89 2.70
CA PRO A 138 -20.88 -2.04 2.16
C PRO A 138 -21.73 -0.97 2.86
N SER A 139 -22.47 -0.18 2.10
CA SER A 139 -23.61 0.54 2.67
C SER A 139 -24.37 -0.48 3.51
N GLU A 140 -24.55 -0.18 4.80
CA GLU A 140 -25.44 -0.96 5.64
C GLU A 140 -26.84 -0.93 4.98
N GLU A 141 -27.17 -1.99 4.25
CA GLU A 141 -28.52 -2.38 3.84
C GLU A 141 -28.92 -3.62 4.64
#